data_AF-A0A9R1NCE6-F1
#
_entry.id   AF-A0A9R1NCE6-F1
#
_cell.length_a   1.000
_cell.length_b   1.000
_cell.length_c   1.000
_cell.angle_alpha   90.00
_cell.angle_beta   90.00
_cell.angle_gamma   90.00
#
_symmetry.space_group_name_H-M   'P 1'
#
loop_
_entity.id
_entity.type
_entity.pdbx_description
1 polymer ?
#
loop_
_entity_poly.entity_id
_entity_poly.type
_entity_poly.pdbx_seq_one_letter_code
_entity_poly.pdbx_strand_id
1 'polypeptide(L)'
;MVALAQPPSAVKGPKGEAERKQSDAQGRGGNGGGGAGGGGGGRGKKRKNKEVFIYGNYRNYYGYRIDRNVGEDPRLEIFKKEWFAGKDCLDIGCNQGLVTIGLAMKFVCRSILGVDIDKGLIETANWNLRRISRTGNVAPESAKVHNSSDSTTQSCREEVVSEMPNGNISKHEQPDLFEIVSFRSENFVQSTHRYTEQYDTIMCLSVTKWIHLNWGDDGIITLFVKIWSLLRPGGIFIMEPQPWTSYRKNRLVSEVAKENFNDICIYPEKFREILLDKVGFRSVEVITNRLVGSVAGFDRPIEVYHK
;
A
#
# COMPACT_ATOMS: atom_id res chain seq x y z
N MET A 1 -39.78 -52.80 -9.36
CA MET A 1 -39.82 -52.44 -7.92
C MET A 1 -38.44 -51.98 -7.49
N VAL A 2 -38.18 -50.67 -7.51
CA VAL A 2 -37.12 -50.00 -6.74
C VAL A 2 -37.67 -48.59 -6.44
N ALA A 3 -37.74 -48.23 -5.16
CA ALA A 3 -38.44 -47.06 -4.67
C ALA A 3 -37.58 -45.78 -4.72
N LEU A 4 -38.20 -44.68 -5.18
CA LEU A 4 -37.67 -43.32 -5.14
C LEU A 4 -37.97 -42.69 -3.77
N ALA A 5 -36.95 -42.28 -3.04
CA ALA A 5 -37.09 -41.58 -1.76
C ALA A 5 -37.23 -40.06 -1.97
N GLN A 6 -38.27 -39.47 -1.38
CA GLN A 6 -38.54 -38.03 -1.35
C GLN A 6 -37.75 -37.32 -0.23
N PRO A 7 -37.46 -36.01 -0.37
CA PRO A 7 -36.79 -35.22 0.67
C PRO A 7 -37.76 -34.79 1.80
N PRO A 8 -37.29 -34.66 3.05
CA PRO A 8 -38.16 -34.30 4.18
C PRO A 8 -38.50 -32.80 4.22
N SER A 9 -39.74 -32.54 4.65
CA SER A 9 -40.37 -31.22 4.79
C SER A 9 -39.96 -30.49 6.07
N ALA A 10 -39.97 -29.16 5.99
CA ALA A 10 -39.59 -28.21 7.02
C ALA A 10 -40.52 -28.21 8.25
N VAL A 11 -39.92 -28.14 9.45
CA VAL A 11 -40.62 -27.90 10.72
C VAL A 11 -40.32 -26.47 11.21
N LYS A 12 -41.39 -25.75 11.56
CA LYS A 12 -41.40 -24.35 12.04
C LYS A 12 -41.20 -24.23 13.55
N GLY A 13 -40.50 -23.17 13.96
CA GLY A 13 -40.67 -22.46 15.25
C GLY A 13 -39.38 -21.81 15.78
N PRO A 14 -39.43 -20.79 16.67
CA PRO A 14 -40.35 -19.66 16.75
C PRO A 14 -39.65 -18.30 16.44
N LYS A 15 -40.47 -17.27 16.22
CA LYS A 15 -40.11 -15.88 15.90
C LYS A 15 -39.53 -15.15 17.13
N GLY A 16 -38.41 -14.46 16.95
CA GLY A 16 -37.90 -13.43 17.86
C GLY A 16 -37.68 -12.14 17.08
N GLU A 17 -38.49 -11.14 17.37
CA GLU A 17 -38.43 -9.78 16.82
C GLU A 17 -37.30 -8.99 17.50
N ALA A 18 -36.49 -8.29 16.71
CA ALA A 18 -35.61 -7.22 17.19
C ALA A 18 -35.83 -6.01 16.28
N GLU A 19 -36.43 -4.98 16.86
CA GLU A 19 -36.87 -3.74 16.21
C GLU A 19 -35.69 -2.95 15.62
N ARG A 20 -35.86 -2.54 14.35
CA ARG A 20 -35.05 -1.53 13.68
C ARG A 20 -35.65 -0.16 13.95
N LYS A 21 -34.86 0.77 14.50
CA LYS A 21 -35.17 2.21 14.45
C LYS A 21 -34.61 2.80 13.15
N GLN A 22 -35.49 2.97 12.17
CA GLN A 22 -35.39 3.99 11.13
C GLN A 22 -35.96 5.30 11.70
N SER A 23 -35.28 6.42 11.49
CA SER A 23 -35.90 7.73 11.63
C SER A 23 -35.52 8.57 10.41
N ASP A 24 -36.40 8.54 9.42
CA ASP A 24 -36.56 9.61 8.45
C ASP A 24 -37.26 10.78 9.12
N ALA A 25 -36.80 12.00 8.85
CA ALA A 25 -37.56 13.22 9.12
C ALA A 25 -37.36 14.21 7.97
N GLN A 26 -38.22 14.11 6.97
CA GLN A 26 -38.63 15.25 6.13
C GLN A 26 -39.90 15.86 6.74
N GLY A 27 -39.92 17.18 6.93
CA GLY A 27 -41.08 17.87 7.50
C GLY A 27 -41.00 19.39 7.39
N ARG A 28 -41.44 19.90 6.23
CA ARG A 28 -42.18 21.15 5.94
C ARG A 28 -42.10 22.36 6.91
N GLY A 29 -41.70 23.48 6.29
CA GLY A 29 -42.32 24.82 6.28
C GLY A 29 -43.21 25.31 7.44
N GLY A 30 -42.84 26.50 7.95
CA GLY A 30 -43.69 27.40 8.73
C GLY A 30 -43.08 28.80 8.79
N ASN A 31 -43.86 29.81 8.42
CA ASN A 31 -43.48 31.22 8.26
C ASN A 31 -43.82 32.04 9.53
N GLY A 32 -43.03 33.08 9.84
CA GLY A 32 -43.51 34.27 10.56
C GLY A 32 -42.78 34.68 11.84
N GLY A 33 -42.46 35.98 11.93
CA GLY A 33 -42.34 36.72 13.20
C GLY A 33 -40.96 37.32 13.50
N GLY A 34 -40.82 38.63 13.31
CA GLY A 34 -39.59 39.39 13.52
C GLY A 34 -39.21 39.64 14.98
N GLY A 35 -37.94 39.97 15.17
CA GLY A 35 -37.37 40.46 16.43
C GLY A 35 -35.90 40.82 16.23
N ALA A 36 -35.59 42.12 16.26
CA ALA A 36 -34.24 42.66 16.15
C ALA A 36 -33.43 42.40 17.44
N GLY A 37 -32.13 42.14 17.29
CA GLY A 37 -31.15 42.36 18.36
C GLY A 37 -30.02 41.35 18.44
N GLY A 38 -28.78 41.84 18.34
CA GLY A 38 -27.61 41.22 18.97
C GLY A 38 -26.67 40.45 18.03
N GLY A 39 -25.68 41.15 17.47
CA GLY A 39 -24.56 40.53 16.76
C GLY A 39 -23.72 39.65 17.70
N GLY A 40 -23.63 38.36 17.34
CA GLY A 40 -22.72 37.39 17.95
C GLY A 40 -21.93 36.70 16.84
N GLY A 41 -20.64 37.03 16.71
CA GLY A 41 -19.74 36.48 15.70
C GLY A 41 -19.54 34.97 15.86
N GLY A 42 -20.31 34.18 15.13
CA GLY A 42 -20.04 32.76 14.93
C GLY A 42 -18.90 32.59 13.93
N ARG A 43 -17.66 32.43 14.42
CA ARG A 43 -16.56 31.89 13.59
C ARG A 43 -16.96 30.49 13.15
N GLY A 44 -17.52 30.37 11.94
CA GLY A 44 -17.78 29.08 11.30
C GLY A 44 -16.48 28.29 11.28
N LYS A 45 -16.43 27.16 11.99
CA LYS A 45 -15.34 26.19 11.85
C LYS A 45 -15.32 25.79 10.38
N LYS A 46 -14.37 26.33 9.60
CA LYS A 46 -14.08 25.82 8.25
C LYS A 46 -13.91 24.31 8.40
N ARG A 47 -14.85 23.52 7.88
CA ARG A 47 -14.70 22.06 7.79
C ARG A 47 -13.41 21.85 7.03
N LYS A 48 -12.36 21.37 7.71
CA LYS A 48 -11.14 20.95 7.03
C LYS A 48 -11.59 19.93 5.99
N ASN A 49 -11.32 20.18 4.71
CA ASN A 49 -11.55 19.20 3.68
C ASN A 49 -10.79 17.94 4.11
N LYS A 50 -11.52 16.85 4.31
CA LYS A 50 -10.92 15.57 4.68
C LYS A 50 -10.07 15.16 3.49
N GLU A 51 -8.77 15.00 3.70
CA GLU A 51 -7.85 14.49 2.68
C GLU A 51 -8.37 13.13 2.20
N VAL A 52 -8.49 12.96 0.88
CA VAL A 52 -8.99 11.74 0.25
C VAL A 52 -7.84 11.07 -0.47
N PHE A 53 -7.56 9.82 -0.11
CA PHE A 53 -6.46 9.03 -0.64
C PHE A 53 -6.93 8.23 -1.85
N ILE A 54 -7.16 8.90 -2.99
CA ILE A 54 -7.77 8.30 -4.19
C ILE A 54 -6.94 7.14 -4.77
N TYR A 55 -5.62 7.17 -4.58
CA TYR A 55 -4.69 6.13 -5.02
C TYR A 55 -4.25 5.19 -3.90
N GLY A 56 -4.84 5.30 -2.70
CA GLY A 56 -4.38 4.56 -1.53
C GLY A 56 -3.05 5.04 -0.95
N ASN A 57 -2.65 6.27 -1.29
CA ASN A 57 -1.44 6.97 -0.86
C ASN A 57 -1.49 7.41 0.61
N TYR A 58 -1.81 6.50 1.53
CA TYR A 58 -1.93 6.81 2.95
C TYR A 58 -0.56 7.15 3.57
N ARG A 59 -0.47 8.31 4.22
CA ARG A 59 0.75 8.80 4.91
C ARG A 59 1.12 8.06 6.19
N ASN A 60 0.26 7.17 6.70
CA ASN A 60 0.57 6.34 7.87
C ASN A 60 0.31 4.86 7.57
N TYR A 61 0.53 4.44 6.32
CA TYR A 61 0.24 3.08 5.87
C TYR A 61 0.86 2.02 6.79
N TYR A 62 2.16 2.14 7.05
CA TYR A 62 2.89 1.20 7.89
C TYR A 62 2.46 1.24 9.36
N GLY A 63 2.04 2.40 9.89
CA GLY A 63 1.62 2.53 11.29
C GLY A 63 0.29 1.86 11.64
N TYR A 64 -0.55 1.54 10.65
CA TYR A 64 -1.75 0.70 10.85
C TYR A 64 -1.68 -0.67 10.16
N ARG A 65 -0.68 -0.91 9.30
CA ARG A 65 -0.46 -2.19 8.61
C ARG A 65 0.39 -3.15 9.45
N ILE A 66 1.38 -2.62 10.16
CA ILE A 66 2.28 -3.43 10.99
C ILE A 66 1.68 -3.49 12.39
N ASP A 67 1.56 -4.71 12.93
CA ASP A 67 1.13 -4.90 14.30
C ASP A 67 2.16 -4.27 15.25
N ARG A 68 1.71 -3.56 16.29
CA ARG A 68 2.58 -2.85 17.24
C ARG A 68 3.51 -3.78 18.00
N ASN A 69 3.18 -5.08 18.06
CA ASN A 69 3.98 -6.10 18.73
C ASN A 69 5.03 -6.73 17.79
N VAL A 70 5.08 -6.32 16.53
CA VAL A 70 6.04 -6.82 15.53
C VAL A 70 7.00 -5.68 15.17
N GLY A 71 8.31 -5.96 15.17
CA GLY A 71 9.34 -4.95 14.91
C GLY A 71 9.49 -4.56 13.43
N GLU A 72 9.11 -5.45 12.52
CA GLU A 72 9.26 -5.29 11.07
C GLU A 72 7.98 -5.69 10.32
N ASP A 73 7.89 -5.36 9.02
CA ASP A 73 6.75 -5.79 8.20
C ASP A 73 6.81 -7.32 7.99
N PRO A 74 5.73 -8.08 8.30
CA PRO A 74 5.73 -9.54 8.21
C PRO A 74 6.05 -10.11 6.82
N ARG A 75 5.90 -9.29 5.76
CA ARG A 75 6.29 -9.69 4.40
C ARG A 75 7.79 -10.00 4.30
N LEU A 76 8.63 -9.31 5.07
CA LEU A 76 10.08 -9.52 5.06
C LEU A 76 10.48 -10.90 5.59
N GLU A 77 9.62 -11.57 6.37
CA GLU A 77 9.91 -12.90 6.95
C GLU A 77 9.60 -14.06 6.00
N ILE A 78 8.64 -13.88 5.09
CA ILE A 78 8.23 -14.95 4.16
C ILE A 78 8.94 -14.86 2.81
N PHE A 79 9.59 -13.73 2.54
CA PHE A 79 10.34 -13.50 1.33
C PHE A 79 11.67 -14.26 1.35
N LYS A 80 12.02 -14.89 0.22
CA LYS A 80 13.19 -15.77 0.12
C LYS A 80 14.40 -15.00 -0.42
N LYS A 81 15.60 -15.27 0.11
CA LYS A 81 16.82 -14.52 -0.23
C LYS A 81 17.16 -14.59 -1.71
N GLU A 82 16.97 -15.74 -2.34
CA GLU A 82 17.23 -16.01 -3.75
C GLU A 82 16.42 -15.15 -4.73
N TRP A 83 15.32 -14.56 -4.26
CA TRP A 83 14.51 -13.63 -5.05
C TRP A 83 15.13 -12.24 -5.18
N PHE A 84 16.09 -11.89 -4.31
CA PHE A 84 16.58 -10.51 -4.19
C PHE A 84 18.10 -10.41 -4.22
N ALA A 85 18.82 -11.42 -3.69
CA ALA A 85 20.27 -11.37 -3.57
C ALA A 85 20.96 -11.20 -4.92
N GLY A 86 21.70 -10.10 -5.06
CA GLY A 86 22.38 -9.74 -6.30
C GLY A 86 21.44 -9.49 -7.48
N LYS A 87 20.16 -9.17 -7.25
CA LYS A 87 19.14 -8.92 -8.28
C LYS A 87 18.83 -7.43 -8.47
N ASP A 88 18.41 -7.04 -9.68
CA ASP A 88 17.74 -5.74 -9.90
C ASP A 88 16.25 -5.89 -9.60
N CYS A 89 15.76 -5.07 -8.68
CA CYS A 89 14.40 -5.19 -8.17
C CYS A 89 13.59 -3.91 -8.43
N LEU A 90 12.28 -4.07 -8.61
CA LEU A 90 11.32 -2.97 -8.70
C LEU A 90 10.20 -3.18 -7.67
N ASP A 91 9.86 -2.14 -6.92
CA ASP A 91 8.74 -2.12 -5.97
C ASP A 91 7.69 -1.10 -6.42
N ILE A 92 6.59 -1.61 -7.00
CA ILE A 92 5.49 -0.80 -7.52
C ILE A 92 4.57 -0.40 -6.36
N GLY A 93 4.40 0.90 -6.15
CA GLY A 93 3.62 1.49 -5.06
C GLY A 93 4.32 1.36 -3.71
N CYS A 94 5.59 1.78 -3.65
CA CYS A 94 6.47 1.60 -2.49
C CYS A 94 6.03 2.41 -1.24
N ASN A 95 5.09 3.34 -1.38
CA ASN A 95 4.68 4.27 -0.34
C ASN A 95 5.92 4.99 0.25
N GLN A 96 6.10 4.98 1.57
CA GLN A 96 7.25 5.57 2.26
C GLN A 96 8.52 4.68 2.25
N GLY A 97 8.56 3.65 1.41
CA GLY A 97 9.78 2.88 1.12
C GLY A 97 10.28 1.94 2.22
N LEU A 98 9.56 1.73 3.34
CA LEU A 98 10.07 0.91 4.45
C LEU A 98 10.32 -0.55 4.05
N VAL A 99 9.39 -1.18 3.31
CA VAL A 99 9.61 -2.55 2.80
C VAL A 99 10.71 -2.58 1.75
N THR A 100 10.76 -1.60 0.85
CA THR A 100 11.80 -1.47 -0.18
C THR A 100 13.20 -1.42 0.45
N ILE A 101 13.39 -0.60 1.48
CA ILE A 101 14.67 -0.45 2.19
C ILE A 101 14.98 -1.72 3.00
N GLY A 102 13.98 -2.28 3.69
CA GLY A 102 14.14 -3.51 4.46
C GLY A 102 14.59 -4.70 3.60
N LEU A 103 14.05 -4.84 2.40
CA LEU A 103 14.48 -5.84 1.42
C LEU A 103 15.94 -5.67 1.00
N ALA A 104 16.34 -4.43 0.68
CA ALA A 104 17.72 -4.13 0.30
C ALA A 104 18.71 -4.54 1.40
N MET A 105 18.39 -4.17 2.65
CA MET A 105 19.21 -4.50 3.81
C MET A 105 19.24 -6.01 4.12
N LYS A 106 18.08 -6.67 4.07
CA LYS A 106 17.95 -8.08 4.47
C LYS A 106 18.56 -9.03 3.44
N PHE A 107 18.44 -8.72 2.15
CA PHE A 107 18.78 -9.67 1.08
C PHE A 107 19.90 -9.23 0.16
N VAL A 108 20.48 -8.04 0.32
CA VAL A 108 21.64 -7.56 -0.44
C VAL A 108 21.34 -7.54 -1.95
N CYS A 109 20.34 -6.74 -2.33
CA CYS A 109 20.00 -6.51 -3.73
C CYS A 109 21.18 -5.91 -4.50
N ARG A 110 21.26 -6.16 -5.82
CA ARG A 110 22.16 -5.41 -6.70
C ARG A 110 21.66 -3.97 -6.86
N SER A 111 20.36 -3.84 -7.11
CA SER A 111 19.65 -2.56 -7.08
C SER A 111 18.17 -2.78 -6.72
N ILE A 112 17.53 -1.79 -6.12
CA ILE A 112 16.08 -1.76 -5.94
C ILE A 112 15.53 -0.35 -6.17
N LEU A 113 14.58 -0.25 -7.09
CA LEU A 113 13.85 0.98 -7.36
C LEU A 113 12.45 0.89 -6.73
N GLY A 114 12.12 1.83 -5.83
CA GLY A 114 10.76 2.03 -5.37
C GLY A 114 10.05 3.11 -6.19
N VAL A 115 8.87 2.81 -6.71
CA VAL A 115 8.05 3.77 -7.45
C VAL A 115 6.72 4.02 -6.75
N ASP A 116 6.29 5.28 -6.68
CA ASP A 116 4.99 5.65 -6.13
C ASP A 116 4.44 6.88 -6.86
N ILE A 117 3.11 6.96 -6.99
CA ILE A 117 2.44 8.07 -7.67
C ILE A 117 2.51 9.37 -6.86
N ASP A 118 2.64 9.26 -5.52
CA ASP A 118 2.66 10.41 -4.64
C ASP A 118 4.08 10.91 -4.38
N LYS A 119 4.39 12.10 -4.90
CA LYS A 119 5.69 12.74 -4.72
C LYS A 119 6.05 12.96 -3.24
N GLY A 120 5.07 13.30 -2.39
CA GLY A 120 5.31 13.51 -0.96
C GLY A 120 5.65 12.21 -0.22
N LEU A 121 5.08 11.08 -0.64
CA LEU A 121 5.48 9.76 -0.13
C LEU A 121 6.90 9.40 -0.57
N ILE A 122 7.28 9.74 -1.81
CA ILE A 122 8.65 9.53 -2.31
C ILE A 122 9.67 10.43 -1.59
N GLU A 123 9.32 11.68 -1.28
CA GLU A 123 10.15 12.54 -0.42
C GLU A 123 10.34 11.91 0.97
N THR A 124 9.26 11.35 1.53
CA THR A 124 9.30 10.63 2.81
C THR A 124 10.14 9.34 2.72
N ALA A 125 10.07 8.61 1.60
CA ALA A 125 10.88 7.42 1.35
C ALA A 125 12.38 7.74 1.30
N ASN A 126 12.74 8.83 0.62
CA ASN A 126 14.13 9.32 0.60
C ASN A 126 14.61 9.77 1.99
N TRP A 127 13.73 10.39 2.79
CA TRP A 127 14.05 10.72 4.18
C TRP A 127 14.26 9.46 5.02
N ASN A 128 13.39 8.45 4.88
CA ASN A 128 13.55 7.16 5.55
C ASN A 128 14.84 6.45 5.14
N LEU A 129 15.22 6.48 3.87
CA LEU A 129 16.51 5.93 3.40
C LEU A 129 17.69 6.57 4.13
N ARG A 130 17.71 7.91 4.24
CA ARG A 130 18.75 8.64 4.98
C ARG A 130 18.77 8.31 6.47
N ARG A 131 17.60 8.19 7.09
CA ARG A 131 17.48 7.81 8.50
C ARG A 131 17.99 6.40 8.74
N ILE A 132 17.50 5.43 7.96
CA ILE A 132 17.79 4.00 8.11
C ILE A 132 19.25 3.71 7.78
N SER A 133 19.82 4.35 6.77
CA SER A 133 21.27 4.25 6.45
C SER A 133 22.16 4.63 7.64
N ARG A 134 21.72 5.55 8.51
CA ARG A 134 22.45 5.95 9.72
C ARG A 134 22.16 5.06 10.93
N THR A 135 20.91 4.62 11.10
CA THR A 135 20.48 3.93 12.34
C THR A 135 20.40 2.41 12.22
N GLY A 136 20.38 1.87 10.99
CA GLY A 136 20.13 0.46 10.72
C GLY A 136 18.71 -0.03 11.05
N ASN A 137 17.79 0.86 11.43
CA ASN A 137 16.47 0.47 11.96
C ASN A 137 15.33 0.86 11.00
N VAL A 138 14.70 -0.16 10.40
CA VAL A 138 13.63 -0.05 9.39
C VAL A 138 12.24 0.21 10.00
N ALA A 139 12.09 0.14 11.32
CA ALA A 139 10.79 0.34 11.98
C ALA A 139 10.20 1.73 11.63
N PRO A 140 8.87 1.82 11.47
CA PRO A 140 8.19 3.10 11.25
C PRO A 140 8.37 4.00 12.46
N GLU A 141 8.61 5.28 12.22
CA GLU A 141 8.71 6.26 13.30
C GLU A 141 7.33 6.49 13.93
N SER A 142 7.28 6.50 15.27
CA SER A 142 6.04 6.78 15.99
C SER A 142 5.63 8.22 15.72
N ALA A 143 4.42 8.44 15.17
CA ALA A 143 3.88 9.77 14.90
C ALA A 143 3.70 10.59 16.19
N LYS A 144 4.77 11.23 16.67
CA LYS A 144 4.73 12.29 17.67
C LYS A 144 5.48 13.52 17.11
N VAL A 145 4.67 14.50 16.72
CA VAL A 145 4.98 15.94 16.61
C VAL A 145 5.92 16.39 15.48
N HIS A 146 5.35 16.64 14.30
CA HIS A 146 5.74 17.79 13.48
C HIS A 146 4.53 18.74 13.37
N ASN A 147 4.28 19.48 14.45
CA ASN A 147 3.61 20.77 14.32
C ASN A 147 4.70 21.80 14.06
N SER A 148 4.67 22.35 12.85
CA SER A 148 5.48 23.48 12.41
C SER A 148 5.14 24.74 13.21
N SER A 149 6.08 25.16 14.03
CA SER A 149 6.35 26.53 14.51
C SER A 149 7.75 26.44 15.10
N ASP A 150 8.77 27.14 14.63
CA ASP A 150 8.83 28.59 14.61
C ASP A 150 9.94 29.09 13.67
N SER A 151 9.80 30.33 13.21
CA SER A 151 10.81 31.05 12.44
C SER A 151 11.83 31.71 13.38
N THR A 152 13.07 31.80 12.90
CA THR A 152 14.02 32.90 13.16
C THR A 152 14.42 33.17 14.63
N THR A 153 15.65 32.84 15.00
CA THR A 153 16.60 33.83 15.54
C THR A 153 18.02 33.24 15.57
N GLN A 154 18.93 34.05 15.07
CA GLN A 154 20.36 33.85 14.99
C GLN A 154 20.98 34.26 16.32
N SER A 155 21.80 33.40 16.94
CA SER A 155 22.91 33.86 17.80
C SER A 155 23.90 32.72 18.07
N CYS A 156 25.16 33.03 17.85
CA CYS A 156 26.34 32.21 18.04
C CYS A 156 26.53 31.87 19.53
N ARG A 157 27.04 30.66 19.82
CA ARG A 157 27.95 30.42 20.96
C ARG A 157 28.70 29.10 20.81
N GLU A 158 29.90 29.13 21.37
CA GLU A 158 31.11 28.39 21.05
C GLU A 158 31.12 26.90 21.39
N GLU A 159 32.15 26.26 20.81
CA GLU A 159 32.57 24.88 20.93
C GLU A 159 32.74 24.38 22.36
N VAL A 160 32.37 23.11 22.58
CA VAL A 160 33.08 22.26 23.54
C VAL A 160 33.38 20.95 22.83
N VAL A 161 34.68 20.76 22.57
CA VAL A 161 35.30 19.55 22.05
C VAL A 161 35.11 18.43 23.07
N SER A 162 34.59 17.29 22.65
CA SER A 162 34.75 16.03 23.36
C SER A 162 35.18 14.95 22.37
N GLU A 163 36.49 14.77 22.25
CA GLU A 163 37.09 13.60 21.60
C GLU A 163 36.94 12.40 22.53
N MET A 164 36.39 11.30 22.01
CA MET A 164 36.46 9.98 22.64
C MET A 164 36.81 8.94 21.56
N PRO A 165 37.53 7.86 21.94
CA PRO A 165 38.63 7.33 21.16
C PRO A 165 38.22 6.38 20.03
N ASN A 166 39.10 6.37 19.04
CA ASN A 166 39.11 5.58 17.83
C ASN A 166 39.10 4.06 18.13
N GLY A 167 37.90 3.49 18.23
CA GLY A 167 37.71 2.05 18.22
C GLY A 167 37.72 1.54 16.78
N ASN A 168 38.82 0.91 16.37
CA ASN A 168 38.95 0.13 15.15
C ASN A 168 37.96 -1.05 15.19
N ILE A 169 36.71 -0.79 14.85
CA ILE A 169 35.74 -1.82 14.48
C ILE A 169 35.91 -1.96 12.97
N SER A 170 36.39 -3.13 12.55
CA SER A 170 36.41 -3.52 11.14
C SER A 170 35.05 -3.21 10.53
N LYS A 171 34.99 -2.15 9.72
CA LYS A 171 33.84 -1.86 8.86
C LYS A 171 33.75 -3.04 7.90
N HIS A 172 32.96 -4.04 8.24
CA HIS A 172 32.41 -4.91 7.21
C HIS A 172 31.80 -3.95 6.18
N GLU A 173 32.31 -4.01 4.95
CA GLU A 173 31.89 -3.21 3.80
C GLU A 173 30.42 -3.53 3.50
N GLN A 174 29.51 -3.02 4.33
CA GLN A 174 28.10 -2.98 4.01
C GLN A 174 27.99 -2.01 2.84
N PRO A 175 27.48 -2.46 1.68
CA PRO A 175 27.35 -1.60 0.52
C PRO A 175 26.48 -0.40 0.89
N ASP A 176 26.86 0.77 0.36
CA ASP A 176 26.14 2.00 0.63
C ASP A 176 24.69 1.85 0.13
N LEU A 177 23.71 1.96 1.04
CA LEU A 177 22.30 1.85 0.69
C LEU A 177 21.87 2.88 -0.36
N PHE A 178 22.58 4.01 -0.49
CA PHE A 178 22.32 5.00 -1.55
C PHE A 178 22.74 4.52 -2.94
N GLU A 179 23.63 3.54 -3.04
CA GLU A 179 24.01 2.91 -4.31
C GLU A 179 23.01 1.81 -4.72
N ILE A 180 22.37 1.18 -3.73
CA ILE A 180 21.44 0.06 -3.95
C ILE A 180 20.00 0.56 -4.12
N VAL A 181 19.55 1.50 -3.28
CA VAL A 181 18.15 1.90 -3.17
C VAL A 181 17.93 3.25 -3.84
N SER A 182 16.95 3.31 -4.74
CA SER A 182 16.49 4.56 -5.34
C SER A 182 14.97 4.66 -5.32
N PHE A 183 14.45 5.89 -5.40
CA PHE A 183 13.01 6.16 -5.40
C PHE A 183 12.62 7.11 -6.52
N ARG A 184 11.48 6.87 -7.16
CA ARG A 184 10.96 7.69 -8.26
C ARG A 184 9.46 7.95 -8.10
N SER A 185 9.06 9.21 -8.28
CA SER A 185 7.65 9.57 -8.33
C SER A 185 7.12 9.40 -9.74
N GLU A 186 6.17 8.48 -9.93
CA GLU A 186 5.56 8.23 -11.23
C GLU A 186 4.21 7.50 -11.13
N ASN A 187 3.35 7.73 -12.12
CA ASN A 187 2.24 6.81 -12.37
C ASN A 187 2.74 5.62 -13.18
N PHE A 188 2.96 4.48 -12.52
CA PHE A 188 3.47 3.27 -13.17
C PHE A 188 2.60 2.79 -14.33
N VAL A 189 1.27 2.97 -14.32
CA VAL A 189 0.42 2.51 -15.43
C VAL A 189 0.66 3.35 -16.69
N GLN A 190 0.78 4.67 -16.53
CA GLN A 190 0.85 5.62 -17.64
C GLN A 190 2.28 5.98 -18.06
N SER A 191 3.31 5.73 -17.24
CA SER A 191 4.68 6.15 -17.53
C SER A 191 5.31 5.36 -18.68
N THR A 192 6.01 6.02 -19.60
CA THR A 192 6.83 5.33 -20.60
C THR A 192 8.13 4.88 -19.95
N HIS A 193 8.43 3.59 -20.00
CA HIS A 193 9.70 3.07 -19.49
C HIS A 193 10.78 3.14 -20.56
N ARG A 194 12.03 3.25 -20.13
CA ARG A 194 13.17 3.23 -21.05
C ARG A 194 13.35 1.79 -21.52
N TYR A 195 13.61 1.60 -22.82
CA TYR A 195 13.87 0.27 -23.41
C TYR A 195 15.02 -0.50 -22.72
N THR A 196 15.87 0.19 -21.97
CA THR A 196 17.00 -0.37 -21.23
C THR A 196 16.64 -0.86 -19.82
N GLU A 197 15.50 -0.46 -19.26
CA GLU A 197 15.09 -0.88 -17.92
C GLU A 197 14.61 -2.33 -17.95
N GLN A 198 15.30 -3.19 -17.19
CA GLN A 198 14.91 -4.59 -16.99
C GLN A 198 15.19 -5.00 -15.55
N TYR A 199 14.34 -5.87 -15.01
CA TYR A 199 14.40 -6.31 -13.62
C TYR A 199 14.40 -7.83 -13.54
N ASP A 200 15.02 -8.35 -12.49
CA ASP A 200 14.96 -9.77 -12.16
C ASP A 200 13.75 -10.08 -11.28
N THR A 201 13.36 -9.13 -10.43
CA THR A 201 12.22 -9.25 -9.51
C THR A 201 11.39 -7.99 -9.53
N ILE A 202 10.09 -8.12 -9.76
CA ILE A 202 9.14 -7.00 -9.66
C ILE A 202 8.12 -7.34 -8.58
N MET A 203 7.83 -6.38 -7.70
CA MET A 203 6.86 -6.50 -6.64
C MET A 203 5.69 -5.54 -6.88
N CYS A 204 4.47 -6.03 -6.63
CA CYS A 204 3.25 -5.22 -6.63
C CYS A 204 2.43 -5.62 -5.39
N LEU A 205 2.73 -4.97 -4.26
CA LEU A 205 2.25 -5.40 -2.95
C LEU A 205 1.13 -4.49 -2.45
N SER A 206 -0.11 -4.99 -2.44
CA SER A 206 -1.29 -4.20 -2.04
C SER A 206 -1.52 -2.96 -2.90
N VAL A 207 -1.34 -3.08 -4.22
CA VAL A 207 -1.50 -1.96 -5.17
C VAL A 207 -2.56 -2.22 -6.23
N THR A 208 -2.79 -3.49 -6.62
CA THR A 208 -3.69 -3.85 -7.74
C THR A 208 -5.07 -3.22 -7.61
N LYS A 209 -5.70 -3.22 -6.42
CA LYS A 209 -6.99 -2.55 -6.21
C LYS A 209 -6.98 -1.08 -6.56
N TRP A 210 -5.94 -0.35 -6.16
CA TRP A 210 -5.88 1.09 -6.39
C TRP A 210 -5.67 1.40 -7.86
N ILE A 211 -4.91 0.56 -8.55
CA ILE A 211 -4.81 0.64 -10.01
C ILE A 211 -6.16 0.37 -10.65
N HIS A 212 -6.80 -0.72 -10.27
CA HIS A 212 -8.05 -1.19 -10.85
C HIS A 212 -9.22 -0.22 -10.64
N LEU A 213 -9.31 0.42 -9.47
CA LEU A 213 -10.30 1.46 -9.22
C LEU A 213 -10.02 2.75 -10.02
N ASN A 214 -8.76 3.11 -10.30
CA ASN A 214 -8.46 4.37 -10.97
C ASN A 214 -8.34 4.25 -12.50
N TRP A 215 -8.03 3.06 -13.03
CA TRP A 215 -7.81 2.83 -14.46
C TRP A 215 -8.58 1.64 -15.04
N GLY A 216 -9.52 1.05 -14.28
CA GLY A 216 -10.37 -0.04 -14.75
C GLY A 216 -9.59 -1.31 -15.12
N ASP A 217 -10.26 -2.22 -15.82
CA ASP A 217 -9.69 -3.48 -16.29
C ASP A 217 -8.47 -3.23 -17.22
N ASP A 218 -8.52 -2.18 -18.05
CA ASP A 218 -7.41 -1.76 -18.92
C ASP A 218 -6.15 -1.43 -18.12
N GLY A 219 -6.29 -0.77 -16.96
CA GLY A 219 -5.19 -0.48 -16.06
C GLY A 219 -4.53 -1.74 -15.49
N ILE A 220 -5.33 -2.77 -15.17
CA ILE A 220 -4.83 -4.06 -14.70
C ILE A 220 -4.12 -4.84 -15.82
N ILE A 221 -4.70 -4.87 -17.02
CA ILE A 221 -4.07 -5.51 -18.19
C ILE A 221 -2.74 -4.81 -18.50
N THR A 222 -2.75 -3.47 -18.53
CA THR A 222 -1.55 -2.66 -18.77
C THR A 222 -0.48 -2.94 -17.71
N LEU A 223 -0.85 -2.98 -16.43
CA LEU A 223 0.06 -3.33 -15.34
C LEU A 223 0.73 -4.68 -15.59
N PHE A 224 -0.04 -5.74 -15.86
CA PHE A 224 0.50 -7.09 -16.00
C PHE A 224 1.37 -7.27 -17.25
N VAL A 225 0.93 -6.75 -18.40
CA VAL A 225 1.72 -6.79 -19.65
C VAL A 225 3.04 -6.05 -19.46
N LYS A 226 2.99 -4.90 -18.80
CA LYS A 226 4.17 -4.07 -18.55
C LYS A 226 5.16 -4.74 -17.60
N ILE A 227 4.68 -5.31 -16.49
CA ILE A 227 5.51 -6.10 -15.57
C ILE A 227 6.20 -7.23 -16.34
N TRP A 228 5.44 -7.98 -17.14
CA TRP A 228 6.02 -9.05 -17.96
C TRP A 228 7.08 -8.52 -18.91
N SER A 229 6.85 -7.40 -19.59
CA SER A 229 7.82 -6.81 -20.53
C SER A 229 9.13 -6.35 -19.86
N LEU A 230 9.04 -5.87 -18.62
CA LEU A 230 10.19 -5.38 -17.86
C LEU A 230 10.97 -6.50 -17.16
N LEU A 231 10.39 -7.68 -16.99
CA LEU A 231 11.08 -8.83 -16.42
C LEU A 231 12.06 -9.45 -17.42
N ARG A 232 13.29 -9.73 -16.96
CA ARG A 232 14.25 -10.58 -17.68
C ARG A 232 13.72 -12.01 -17.82
N PRO A 233 14.20 -12.79 -18.81
CA PRO A 233 13.94 -14.23 -18.85
C PRO A 233 14.34 -14.90 -17.52
N GLY A 234 13.44 -15.70 -16.94
CA GLY A 234 13.64 -16.32 -15.62
C GLY A 234 13.41 -15.38 -14.43
N GLY A 235 12.98 -14.13 -14.67
CA GLY A 235 12.58 -13.20 -13.62
C GLY A 235 11.24 -13.58 -12.98
N ILE A 236 10.95 -12.96 -11.83
CA ILE A 236 9.75 -13.25 -11.04
C ILE A 236 8.91 -12.00 -10.75
N PHE A 237 7.60 -12.20 -10.70
CA PHE A 237 6.63 -11.20 -10.28
C PHE A 237 5.99 -11.61 -8.95
N ILE A 238 6.16 -10.80 -7.92
CA ILE A 238 5.59 -11.02 -6.58
C ILE A 238 4.36 -10.11 -6.41
N MET A 239 3.19 -10.72 -6.21
CA MET A 239 1.92 -10.02 -6.10
C MET A 239 1.24 -10.28 -4.75
N GLU A 240 0.72 -9.21 -4.13
CA GLU A 240 -0.20 -9.29 -2.98
C GLU A 240 -1.52 -8.60 -3.37
N PRO A 241 -2.46 -9.32 -4.01
CA PRO A 241 -3.71 -8.73 -4.45
C PRO A 241 -4.66 -8.48 -3.27
N GLN A 242 -5.41 -7.37 -3.31
CA GLN A 242 -6.47 -7.15 -2.32
C GLN A 242 -7.76 -7.88 -2.70
N PRO A 243 -8.54 -8.39 -1.73
CA PRO A 243 -9.79 -9.08 -2.00
C PRO A 243 -10.88 -8.10 -2.46
N TRP A 244 -11.87 -8.60 -3.21
CA TRP A 244 -13.02 -7.81 -3.69
C TRP A 244 -13.78 -7.06 -2.58
N THR A 245 -13.83 -7.62 -1.37
CA THR A 245 -14.42 -6.95 -0.20
C THR A 245 -13.76 -5.61 0.11
N SER A 246 -12.46 -5.46 -0.15
CA SER A 246 -11.75 -4.18 -0.01
C SER A 246 -12.13 -3.17 -1.10
N TYR A 247 -12.53 -3.60 -2.29
CA TYR A 247 -12.97 -2.72 -3.38
C TYR A 247 -14.29 -2.05 -2.99
N ARG A 248 -15.26 -2.85 -2.53
CA ARG A 248 -16.57 -2.34 -2.07
C ARG A 248 -16.44 -1.22 -1.04
N LYS A 249 -15.47 -1.32 -0.12
CA LYS A 249 -15.20 -0.31 0.92
C LYS A 249 -14.60 1.00 0.37
N ASN A 250 -13.90 0.95 -0.76
CA ASN A 250 -13.14 2.09 -1.30
C ASN A 250 -13.67 2.59 -2.66
N ARG A 251 -14.73 1.99 -3.21
CA ARG A 251 -15.29 2.38 -4.53
C ARG A 251 -15.77 3.84 -4.63
N LEU A 252 -16.02 4.53 -3.52
CA LEU A 252 -16.54 5.90 -3.48
C LEU A 252 -15.45 6.95 -3.16
N VAL A 253 -14.17 6.60 -3.28
CA VAL A 253 -13.07 7.56 -3.03
C VAL A 253 -12.97 8.65 -4.10
N SER A 254 -13.48 8.40 -5.31
CA SER A 254 -13.58 9.36 -6.40
C SER A 254 -14.73 8.96 -7.33
N GLU A 255 -15.18 9.86 -8.21
CA GLU A 255 -16.20 9.50 -9.22
C GLU A 255 -15.65 8.46 -10.20
N VAL A 256 -14.39 8.61 -10.63
CA VAL A 256 -13.67 7.62 -11.45
C VAL A 256 -13.66 6.24 -10.80
N ALA A 257 -13.36 6.17 -9.49
CA ALA A 257 -13.39 4.89 -8.77
C ALA A 257 -14.77 4.25 -8.71
N LYS A 258 -15.81 5.08 -8.65
CA LYS A 258 -17.20 4.62 -8.62
C LYS A 258 -17.64 4.11 -9.99
N GLU A 259 -17.33 4.83 -11.05
CA GLU A 259 -17.59 4.45 -12.44
C GLU A 259 -16.87 3.13 -12.77
N ASN A 260 -15.54 3.10 -12.64
CA ASN A 260 -14.76 1.89 -12.89
C ASN A 260 -15.26 0.72 -12.06
N PHE A 261 -15.58 0.89 -10.77
CA PHE A 261 -16.07 -0.20 -9.94
C PHE A 261 -17.35 -0.87 -10.50
N ASN A 262 -18.22 -0.09 -11.15
CA ASN A 262 -19.44 -0.65 -11.77
C ASN A 262 -19.13 -1.41 -13.06
N ASP A 263 -18.04 -1.06 -13.74
CA ASP A 263 -17.66 -1.59 -15.05
C ASP A 263 -16.62 -2.74 -14.94
N ILE A 264 -16.00 -2.95 -13.77
CA ILE A 264 -15.02 -4.03 -13.55
C ILE A 264 -15.63 -5.39 -13.89
N CYS A 265 -14.99 -6.07 -14.85
CA CYS A 265 -15.27 -7.44 -15.23
C CYS A 265 -14.15 -8.40 -14.77
N ILE A 266 -12.92 -7.90 -14.60
CA ILE A 266 -11.76 -8.71 -14.20
C ILE A 266 -11.58 -8.70 -12.68
N TYR A 267 -12.32 -9.54 -11.98
CA TYR A 267 -12.19 -9.64 -10.52
C TYR A 267 -10.82 -10.20 -10.07
N PRO A 268 -10.33 -9.91 -8.84
CA PRO A 268 -9.04 -10.39 -8.36
C PRO A 268 -8.83 -11.90 -8.48
N GLU A 269 -9.89 -12.69 -8.37
CA GLU A 269 -9.89 -14.15 -8.55
C GLU A 269 -9.50 -14.59 -9.97
N LYS A 270 -9.63 -13.70 -10.96
CA LYS A 270 -9.24 -13.91 -12.37
C LYS A 270 -7.82 -13.47 -12.69
N PHE A 271 -7.14 -12.76 -11.79
CA PHE A 271 -5.78 -12.28 -12.07
C PHE A 271 -4.80 -13.42 -12.37
N ARG A 272 -4.90 -14.53 -11.63
CA ARG A 272 -4.04 -15.71 -11.85
C ARG A 272 -4.21 -16.31 -13.24
N GLU A 273 -5.45 -16.50 -13.68
CA GLU A 273 -5.79 -17.00 -15.02
C GLU A 273 -5.21 -16.08 -16.10
N ILE A 274 -5.36 -14.76 -15.95
CA ILE A 274 -4.84 -13.79 -16.92
C ILE A 274 -3.32 -13.80 -16.97
N LEU A 275 -2.65 -13.81 -15.81
CA LEU A 275 -1.18 -13.82 -15.73
C LEU A 275 -0.59 -15.07 -16.39
N LEU A 276 -1.20 -16.23 -16.20
CA LEU A 276 -0.74 -17.49 -16.79
C LEU A 276 -1.12 -17.61 -18.28
N ASP A 277 -2.40 -17.44 -18.60
CA ASP A 277 -2.95 -17.85 -19.90
C ASP A 277 -2.89 -16.74 -20.95
N LYS A 278 -2.89 -15.46 -20.53
CA LYS A 278 -2.97 -14.30 -21.44
C LYS A 278 -1.68 -13.49 -21.49
N VAL A 279 -1.01 -13.32 -20.36
CA VAL A 279 0.24 -12.53 -20.28
C VAL A 279 1.45 -13.41 -20.59
N GLY A 280 1.46 -14.66 -20.11
CA GLY A 280 2.49 -15.64 -20.44
C GLY A 280 3.49 -15.93 -19.33
N PHE A 281 3.12 -15.76 -18.06
CA PHE A 281 3.88 -16.38 -16.96
C PHE A 281 3.71 -17.90 -17.00
N ARG A 282 4.77 -18.65 -16.71
CA ARG A 282 4.80 -20.11 -16.85
C ARG A 282 4.17 -20.83 -15.67
N SER A 283 4.33 -20.30 -14.47
CA SER A 283 3.88 -20.92 -13.24
C SER A 283 3.66 -19.90 -12.13
N VAL A 284 2.92 -20.31 -11.10
CA VAL A 284 2.69 -19.51 -9.90
C VAL A 284 2.91 -20.37 -8.65
N GLU A 285 3.61 -19.83 -7.66
CA GLU A 285 3.72 -20.37 -6.31
C GLU A 285 2.89 -19.50 -5.35
N VAL A 286 2.03 -20.12 -4.53
CA VAL A 286 1.33 -19.42 -3.45
C VAL A 286 2.17 -19.56 -2.18
N ILE A 287 2.86 -18.49 -1.80
CA ILE A 287 3.79 -18.49 -0.66
C ILE A 287 3.03 -18.55 0.66
N THR A 288 1.92 -17.82 0.72
CA THR A 288 0.98 -17.90 1.83
C THR A 288 -0.41 -17.56 1.34
N ASN A 289 -1.42 -18.18 1.96
CA ASN A 289 -2.82 -17.79 1.79
C ASN A 289 -3.25 -16.71 2.79
N ARG A 290 -2.53 -16.58 3.91
CA ARG A 290 -2.79 -15.63 5.00
C ARG A 290 -1.46 -15.22 5.63
N LEU A 291 -1.08 -13.96 5.47
CA LEU A 291 0.12 -13.42 6.10
C LEU A 291 -0.03 -13.36 7.63
N VAL A 292 0.63 -14.28 8.33
CA VAL A 292 0.67 -14.32 9.80
C VAL A 292 1.45 -13.11 10.33
N GLY A 293 1.05 -12.57 11.48
CA GLY A 293 1.67 -11.36 12.06
C GLY A 293 1.14 -10.05 11.48
N SER A 294 0.16 -10.12 10.56
CA SER A 294 -0.53 -8.94 10.03
C SER A 294 -1.79 -8.61 10.82
N VAL A 295 -2.16 -7.33 10.84
CA VAL A 295 -3.42 -6.86 11.44
C VAL A 295 -4.62 -7.26 10.56
N ALA A 296 -5.81 -7.37 11.16
CA ALA A 296 -7.01 -7.81 10.46
C ALA A 296 -7.26 -7.04 9.14
N GLY A 297 -7.42 -7.77 8.03
CA GLY A 297 -7.59 -7.19 6.70
C GLY A 297 -6.29 -7.01 5.90
N PHE A 298 -5.14 -7.34 6.49
CA PHE A 298 -3.83 -7.48 5.82
C PHE A 298 -3.35 -8.93 5.70
N ASP A 299 -4.14 -9.90 6.17
CA ASP A 299 -3.90 -11.33 6.02
C ASP A 299 -4.26 -11.79 4.61
N ARG A 300 -3.42 -11.39 3.65
CA ARG A 300 -3.64 -11.58 2.21
C ARG A 300 -2.76 -12.68 1.64
N PRO A 301 -3.17 -13.28 0.51
CA PRO A 301 -2.30 -14.18 -0.22
C PRO A 301 -1.11 -13.42 -0.82
N ILE A 302 0.03 -14.10 -0.89
CA ILE A 302 1.21 -13.64 -1.63
C ILE A 302 1.56 -14.71 -2.63
N GLU A 303 1.63 -14.29 -3.89
CA GLU A 303 1.80 -15.16 -5.05
C GLU A 303 3.07 -14.75 -5.80
N VAL A 304 3.83 -15.72 -6.28
CA VAL A 304 5.06 -15.51 -7.06
C VAL A 304 4.88 -16.15 -8.42
N TYR A 305 4.92 -15.35 -9.46
CA TYR A 305 4.78 -15.76 -10.85
C TYR A 305 6.14 -15.82 -11.53
N HIS A 306 6.42 -16.90 -12.27
CA HIS A 306 7.70 -17.11 -12.93
C HIS A 306 7.58 -16.90 -14.44
N LYS A 307 8.48 -16.09 -15.03
CA LYS A 307 8.52 -15.81 -16.47
C LYS A 307 9.33 -16.85 -17.26
#